data_AF-A0A524A4Z6-F1
#
_entry.id   AF-A0A524A4Z6-F1
#
_cell.length_a   1.000
_cell.length_b   1.000
_cell.length_c   1.000
_cell.angle_alpha   90.00
_cell.angle_beta   90.00
_cell.angle_gamma   90.00
#
_symmetry.space_group_name_H-M   'P 1'
#
loop_
_entity.id
_entity.type
_entity.pdbx_description
1 polymer ?
#
loop_
_entity_poly.entity_id
_entity_poly.type
_entity_poly.pdbx_seq_one_letter_code
_entity_poly.pdbx_strand_id
1 'polypeptide(L)'
;MKEPIPAIYEGNGIIRLSKELEGLEKDQQIMVMVVSLPISPREAVIEAEQVGFDGLCQYLEEYENKYDLSSADFYDRFLRGEMGDSGDFILWAGAYEIYQRLTSERDAVEAAA
;
A
#
# COMPACT_ATOMS: atom_id res chain seq x y z
N MET A 1 -3.79 10.49 24.26
CA MET A 1 -4.38 9.74 23.13
C MET A 1 -4.56 8.30 23.57
N LYS A 2 -5.75 7.70 23.40
CA LYS A 2 -5.97 6.28 23.67
C LYS A 2 -5.34 5.47 22.52
N GLU A 3 -4.72 4.33 22.82
CA GLU A 3 -4.12 3.45 21.82
C GLU A 3 -5.19 2.88 20.88
N PRO A 4 -4.86 2.64 19.59
CA PRO A 4 -5.78 2.01 18.65
C PRO A 4 -6.16 0.61 19.12
N ILE A 5 -7.41 0.23 18.87
CA ILE A 5 -7.95 -1.07 19.27
C ILE A 5 -8.03 -1.95 18.02
N PRO A 6 -7.31 -3.09 17.98
CA PRO A 6 -7.42 -4.03 16.88
C PRO A 6 -8.85 -4.52 16.72
N ALA A 7 -9.27 -4.71 15.47
CA ALA A 7 -10.60 -5.18 15.13
C ALA A 7 -10.54 -6.15 13.94
N ILE A 8 -11.43 -7.13 13.92
CA ILE A 8 -11.57 -8.12 12.85
C ILE A 8 -12.94 -7.92 12.21
N TYR A 9 -12.98 -7.82 10.88
CA TYR A 9 -14.23 -7.82 10.13
C TYR A 9 -14.70 -9.25 9.93
N GLU A 10 -15.89 -9.59 10.43
CA GLU A 10 -16.46 -10.94 10.35
C GLU A 10 -17.42 -11.13 9.16
N GLY A 11 -17.57 -10.11 8.31
CA GLY A 11 -18.57 -10.09 7.24
C GLY A 11 -19.91 -9.53 7.68
N ASN A 12 -20.81 -9.29 6.73
CA ASN A 12 -22.18 -8.80 6.95
C ASN A 12 -22.29 -7.51 7.81
N GLY A 13 -21.28 -6.63 7.76
CA GLY A 13 -21.27 -5.39 8.54
C GLY A 13 -20.89 -5.57 10.03
N ILE A 14 -20.43 -6.75 10.43
CA ILE A 14 -20.03 -7.04 11.81
C ILE A 14 -18.52 -6.85 11.98
N ILE A 15 -18.14 -6.04 12.98
CA ILE A 15 -16.76 -5.82 13.39
C ILE A 15 -16.59 -6.30 14.83
N ARG A 16 -15.70 -7.28 15.04
CA ARG A 16 -15.33 -7.76 16.38
C ARG A 16 -14.09 -7.04 16.86
N LEU A 17 -14.19 -6.36 18.00
CA LEU A 17 -13.06 -5.70 18.64
C LEU A 17 -12.27 -6.71 19.48
N SER A 18 -10.96 -6.55 19.54
CA SER A 18 -10.08 -7.44 20.33
C SER A 18 -10.21 -7.21 21.84
N LYS A 19 -10.78 -6.08 22.26
CA LYS A 19 -11.10 -5.75 23.65
C LYS A 19 -12.38 -4.93 23.74
N GLU A 20 -12.99 -4.95 24.92
CA GLU A 20 -14.20 -4.18 25.21
C GLU A 20 -13.93 -2.67 25.13
N LEU A 21 -14.90 -1.93 24.60
CA LEU A 21 -14.83 -0.48 24.55
C LEU A 21 -15.27 0.10 25.88
N GLU A 22 -14.31 0.45 26.71
CA GLU A 22 -14.57 1.11 27.99
C GLU A 22 -14.92 2.59 27.79
N GLY A 23 -16.04 3.01 28.39
CA GLY A 23 -16.46 4.41 28.44
C GLY A 23 -17.21 4.90 27.20
N LEU A 24 -17.93 4.02 26.51
CA LEU A 24 -18.93 4.44 25.53
C LEU A 24 -20.23 4.84 26.22
N GLU A 25 -20.70 6.04 25.92
CA GLU A 25 -22.03 6.46 26.34
C GLU A 25 -23.11 5.90 25.40
N LYS A 26 -24.33 5.77 25.93
CA LYS A 26 -25.49 5.41 25.12
C LYS A 26 -25.66 6.45 24.00
N ASP A 27 -25.84 6.00 22.77
CA ASP A 27 -26.03 6.83 21.56
C ASP A 27 -24.79 7.59 21.05
N GLN A 28 -23.58 7.26 21.53
CA GLN A 28 -22.34 7.85 21.04
C GLN A 28 -22.00 7.37 19.61
N GLN A 29 -21.78 8.30 18.67
CA GLN A 29 -21.24 7.99 17.34
C GLN A 29 -19.73 7.75 17.42
N ILE A 30 -19.26 6.66 16.80
CA ILE A 30 -17.85 6.29 16.70
C ILE A 30 -17.46 6.27 15.23
N MET A 31 -16.33 6.90 14.90
CA MET A 31 -15.71 6.80 13.58
C MET A 31 -14.78 5.58 13.56
N VAL A 32 -15.09 4.60 12.72
CA VAL A 32 -14.24 3.42 12.50
C VAL A 32 -13.44 3.64 11.23
N MET A 33 -12.11 3.66 11.35
CA MET A 33 -11.21 3.72 10.23
C MET A 33 -10.81 2.30 9.84
N VAL A 34 -11.31 1.82 8.70
CA VAL A 34 -10.87 0.55 8.12
C VAL A 34 -9.66 0.83 7.26
N VAL A 35 -8.48 0.49 7.76
CA VAL A 35 -7.25 0.56 6.97
C VAL A 35 -7.01 -0.81 6.37
N SER A 36 -7.15 -0.93 5.05
CA SER A 36 -6.58 -2.05 4.30
C SER A 36 -5.06 -1.87 4.29
N LEU A 37 -4.40 -2.19 5.40
CA LEU A 37 -2.95 -2.29 5.40
C LEU A 37 -2.59 -3.42 4.43
N PRO A 38 -1.68 -3.21 3.47
CA PRO A 38 -1.16 -4.31 2.68
C PRO A 38 -0.52 -5.29 3.68
N ILE A 39 -0.85 -6.57 3.51
CA ILE A 39 -0.13 -7.78 3.91
C ILE A 39 1.05 -7.48 4.85
N SER A 40 0.97 -7.98 6.10
CA SER A 40 2.05 -7.92 7.09
C SER A 40 3.44 -7.83 6.45
N PRO A 41 4.31 -6.86 6.80
CA PRO A 41 5.61 -6.68 6.16
C PRO A 41 6.47 -7.96 6.07
N ARG A 42 6.20 -8.97 6.91
CA ARG A 42 6.88 -10.26 6.88
C ARG A 42 6.43 -11.20 5.75
N GLU A 43 5.17 -11.16 5.32
CA GLU A 43 4.67 -12.00 4.21
C GLU A 43 4.95 -11.33 2.86
N ALA A 44 4.85 -10.00 2.77
CA ALA A 44 5.31 -9.23 1.61
C ALA A 44 6.81 -9.42 1.35
N VAL A 45 7.63 -9.57 2.40
CA VAL A 45 9.07 -9.87 2.26
C VAL A 45 9.32 -11.27 1.69
N ILE A 46 8.47 -12.27 2.01
CA ILE A 46 8.65 -13.66 1.54
C ILE A 46 8.17 -13.82 0.08
N GLU A 47 7.10 -13.14 -0.34
CA GLU A 47 6.70 -13.10 -1.76
C GLU A 47 7.63 -12.21 -2.60
N ALA A 48 8.11 -11.07 -2.06
CA ALA A 48 9.09 -10.23 -2.74
C ALA A 48 10.43 -10.95 -2.96
N GLU A 49 10.79 -11.90 -2.09
CA GLU A 49 12.00 -12.74 -2.26
C GLU A 49 11.92 -13.67 -3.48
N GLN A 50 10.71 -14.04 -3.95
CA GLN A 50 10.53 -14.86 -5.15
C GLN A 50 10.24 -14.06 -6.42
N VAL A 51 9.74 -12.83 -6.31
CA VAL A 51 9.33 -12.00 -7.46
C VAL A 51 10.45 -11.02 -7.89
N GLY A 52 11.36 -10.66 -6.98
CA GLY A 52 12.61 -9.95 -7.31
C GLY A 52 12.41 -8.59 -8.01
N PHE A 53 13.52 -7.99 -8.49
CA PHE A 53 13.48 -6.74 -9.26
C PHE A 53 12.71 -6.90 -10.58
N ASP A 54 12.80 -8.09 -11.22
CA ASP A 54 12.20 -8.35 -12.52
C ASP A 54 10.66 -8.36 -12.46
N GLY A 55 10.07 -8.99 -11.44
CA GLY A 55 8.62 -8.97 -11.29
C GLY A 55 8.09 -7.62 -10.84
N LEU A 56 8.90 -6.80 -10.17
CA LEU A 56 8.58 -5.40 -9.92
C LEU A 56 8.53 -4.59 -11.21
N CYS A 57 9.51 -4.78 -12.11
CA CYS A 57 9.48 -4.18 -13.45
C CYS A 57 8.26 -4.62 -14.25
N GLN A 58 7.96 -5.93 -14.27
CA GLN A 58 6.79 -6.46 -14.98
C GLN A 58 5.48 -5.86 -14.46
N TYR A 59 5.32 -5.77 -13.13
CA TYR A 59 4.13 -5.17 -12.52
C TYR A 59 3.95 -3.70 -12.91
N LEU A 60 5.04 -2.93 -13.00
CA LEU A 60 5.00 -1.54 -13.46
C LEU A 60 4.65 -1.47 -14.96
N GLU A 61 5.28 -2.30 -15.80
CA GLU A 61 5.00 -2.37 -17.25
C GLU A 61 3.53 -2.71 -17.55
N GLU A 62 2.88 -3.55 -16.76
CA GLU A 62 1.45 -3.85 -16.93
C GLU A 62 0.58 -2.59 -16.80
N TYR A 63 0.93 -1.68 -15.87
CA TYR A 63 0.25 -0.40 -15.72
C TYR A 63 0.62 0.58 -16.83
N GLU A 64 1.87 0.61 -17.25
CA GLU A 64 2.29 1.46 -18.38
C GLU A 64 1.52 1.11 -19.64
N ASN A 65 1.40 -0.20 -19.94
CA ASN A 65 0.63 -0.70 -21.07
C ASN A 65 -0.88 -0.47 -20.91
N LYS A 66 -1.41 -0.64 -19.69
CA LYS A 66 -2.85 -0.46 -19.40
C LYS A 66 -3.30 0.99 -19.58
N TYR A 67 -2.45 1.94 -19.22
CA TYR A 67 -2.80 3.36 -19.20
C TYR A 67 -2.11 4.18 -20.30
N ASP A 68 -1.24 3.56 -21.10
CA ASP A 68 -0.45 4.21 -22.16
C ASP A 68 0.35 5.41 -21.64
N LEU A 69 0.94 5.25 -20.44
CA LEU A 69 1.70 6.27 -19.73
C LEU A 69 2.97 5.65 -19.16
N SER A 70 4.09 6.36 -19.20
CA SER A 70 5.28 5.92 -18.47
C SER A 70 5.00 5.91 -16.97
N SER A 71 5.69 5.05 -16.22
CA SER A 71 5.54 5.01 -14.76
C SER A 71 5.91 6.35 -14.11
N ALA A 72 6.84 7.10 -14.71
CA ALA A 72 7.17 8.46 -14.24
C ALA A 72 5.98 9.43 -14.41
N ASP A 73 5.33 9.43 -15.57
CA ASP A 73 4.18 10.30 -15.84
C ASP A 73 2.96 9.89 -15.01
N PHE A 74 2.76 8.58 -14.85
CA PHE A 74 1.70 8.03 -14.03
C PHE A 74 1.91 8.42 -12.56
N TYR A 75 3.15 8.40 -12.06
CA TYR A 75 3.49 8.80 -10.70
C TYR A 75 3.28 10.29 -10.45
N ASP A 76 3.67 11.17 -11.40
CA ASP A 76 3.43 12.61 -11.29
C ASP A 76 1.92 12.92 -11.19
N ARG A 77 1.09 12.24 -12.00
CA ARG A 77 -0.38 12.37 -11.91
C ARG A 77 -0.94 11.86 -10.58
N PHE A 78 -0.40 10.76 -10.06
CA PHE A 78 -0.76 10.24 -8.74
C PHE A 78 -0.47 11.27 -7.63
N LEU A 79 0.72 11.86 -7.63
CA LEU A 79 1.12 12.88 -6.65
C LEU A 79 0.26 14.16 -6.71
N ARG A 80 -0.27 14.49 -7.88
CA ARG A 80 -1.21 15.60 -8.08
C ARG A 80 -2.65 15.27 -7.66
N GLY A 81 -2.92 14.01 -7.30
CA GLY A 81 -4.27 13.53 -6.96
C GLY A 81 -5.18 13.38 -8.17
N GLU A 82 -4.63 13.32 -9.39
CA GLU A 82 -5.40 13.25 -10.64
C GLU A 82 -5.90 11.84 -10.95
N MET A 83 -5.43 10.82 -10.22
CA MET A 83 -5.74 9.42 -10.44
C MET A 83 -6.97 8.93 -9.65
N GLY A 84 -7.51 9.76 -8.75
CA GLY A 84 -8.61 9.36 -7.86
C GLY A 84 -8.16 8.50 -6.69
N ASP A 85 -9.11 7.80 -6.06
CA ASP A 85 -8.97 7.14 -4.76
C ASP A 85 -8.98 5.60 -4.83
N SER A 86 -8.78 5.02 -6.03
CA SER A 86 -8.71 3.57 -6.16
C SER A 86 -7.50 3.01 -5.39
N GLY A 87 -7.74 1.96 -4.61
CA GLY A 87 -6.68 1.23 -3.90
C GLY A 87 -5.58 0.68 -4.82
N ASP A 88 -5.91 0.45 -6.09
CA ASP A 88 -4.97 -0.01 -7.12
C ASP A 88 -3.84 1.01 -7.36
N PHE A 89 -4.16 2.32 -7.34
CA PHE A 89 -3.17 3.37 -7.56
C PHE A 89 -2.23 3.54 -6.37
N ILE A 90 -2.76 3.32 -5.15
CA ILE A 90 -1.97 3.35 -3.92
C ILE A 90 -0.97 2.19 -3.91
N LEU A 91 -1.41 0.99 -4.28
CA LEU A 91 -0.56 -0.19 -4.35
C LEU A 91 0.53 -0.03 -5.43
N TRP A 92 0.13 0.47 -6.60
CA TRP A 92 1.07 0.75 -7.69
C TRP A 92 2.11 1.80 -7.32
N ALA A 93 1.71 2.90 -6.64
CA ALA A 93 2.63 3.94 -6.22
C ALA A 93 3.70 3.39 -5.25
N GLY A 94 3.29 2.54 -4.30
CA GLY A 94 4.23 1.87 -3.39
C GLY A 94 5.22 0.95 -4.13
N ALA A 95 4.77 0.24 -5.17
CA ALA A 95 5.67 -0.57 -6.01
C ALA A 95 6.69 0.32 -6.77
N TYR A 96 6.24 1.46 -7.31
CA TYR A 96 7.12 2.39 -8.03
C TYR A 96 8.18 3.04 -7.13
N GLU A 97 7.83 3.41 -5.89
CA GLU A 97 8.80 3.94 -4.91
C GLU A 97 9.89 2.91 -4.56
N ILE A 98 9.52 1.64 -4.41
CA ILE A 98 10.47 0.55 -4.17
C ILE A 98 11.40 0.39 -5.37
N TYR A 99 10.87 0.43 -6.60
CA TYR A 99 11.65 0.37 -7.83
C TYR A 99 12.69 1.50 -7.90
N GLN A 100 12.27 2.75 -7.64
CA GLN A 100 13.17 3.90 -7.66
C GLN A 100 14.32 3.76 -6.66
N ARG A 101 14.03 3.24 -5.46
CA ARG A 101 15.05 2.98 -4.44
C ARG A 101 16.05 1.92 -4.89
N LEU A 102 15.57 0.78 -5.39
CA LEU A 102 16.44 -0.31 -5.83
C LEU A 102 17.33 0.10 -7.01
N THR A 103 16.79 0.87 -7.96
CA THR A 103 17.56 1.41 -9.09
C THR A 103 18.63 2.38 -8.60
N SER A 104 18.29 3.30 -7.67
CA SER A 104 19.25 4.24 -7.10
C SER A 104 20.39 3.54 -6.35
N GLU A 105 20.07 2.47 -5.60
CA GLU A 105 21.08 1.66 -4.90
C GLU A 105 22.00 0.93 -5.89
N ARG A 106 21.47 0.39 -7.00
CA ARG A 106 22.28 -0.22 -8.08
C ARG A 106 23.20 0.78 -8.76
N ASP A 107 22.68 1.95 -9.14
CA ASP A 107 23.46 3.00 -9.78
C ASP A 107 24.60 3.48 -8.87
N ALA A 108 24.35 3.57 -7.56
CA ALA A 108 25.36 3.94 -6.58
C ALA A 108 26.46 2.86 -6.43
N VAL A 109 26.11 1.58 -6.51
CA VAL A 109 27.09 0.47 -6.48
C VAL A 109 27.92 0.45 -7.77
N GLU A 110 27.29 0.64 -8.93
CA GLU A 110 28.01 0.70 -10.23
C GLU A 110 28.93 1.91 -10.33
N ALA A 111 28.54 3.07 -9.78
CA ALA A 111 29.40 4.26 -9.75
C ALA A 111 30.58 4.16 -8.78
N ALA A 112 30.52 3.22 -7.82
CA ALA A 112 31.57 2.98 -6.82
C ALA A 112 32.53 1.84 -7.19
N ALA A 113 32.25 1.11 -8.28
CA ALA A 113 33.06 0.00 -8.81
C ALA A 113 34.02 0.46 -9.90
#